data_AF-A0A4Z2EIP6-F1
#
_entry.id   AF-A0A4Z2EIP6-F1
#
_cell.length_a   1.000
_cell.length_b   1.000
_cell.length_c   1.000
_cell.angle_alpha   90.00
_cell.angle_beta   90.00
_cell.angle_gamma   90.00
#
_symmetry.space_group_name_H-M   'P 1'
#
loop_
_entity.id
_entity.type
_entity.pdbx_description
1 polymer ?
#
loop_
_entity_poly.entity_id
_entity_poly.type
_entity_poly.pdbx_seq_one_letter_code
_entity_poly.pdbx_strand_id
1 'polypeptide(L)'
;MKTLLFVLILSEKGPSKYILVKTPMTWYEARTYCRSRYTDLVTVRNQSENDQIFSVMTTITWLGLHRKIWAYWSDQTPNTFTNWNRNHPQNTGDKESCVMVDTKTGMWRNDICDINNYFICQKVYSHHQQQTFKLKFQSKADLKDPAIQQQLLEQVQ
;
A
#
# COMPACT_ATOMS: atom_id res chain seq x y z
N MET A 1 -28.05 -19.98 -29.47
CA MET A 1 -27.43 -19.23 -28.34
C MET A 1 -25.93 -19.21 -28.55
N LYS A 2 -25.31 -18.04 -28.55
CA LYS A 2 -23.84 -17.93 -28.46
C LYS A 2 -23.48 -17.47 -27.05
N THR A 3 -22.40 -17.99 -26.51
CA THR A 3 -21.88 -17.61 -25.20
C THR A 3 -20.63 -16.78 -25.42
N LEU A 4 -20.62 -15.56 -24.90
CA LEU A 4 -19.43 -14.72 -24.86
C LEU A 4 -18.82 -14.82 -23.46
N LEU A 5 -17.50 -14.95 -23.41
CA LEU A 5 -16.71 -14.96 -22.17
C LEU A 5 -16.06 -13.60 -22.02
N PHE A 6 -16.42 -12.88 -20.96
CA PHE A 6 -15.77 -11.65 -20.56
C PHE A 6 -15.01 -11.88 -19.26
N VAL A 7 -13.74 -11.49 -19.21
CA VAL A 7 -12.91 -11.56 -18.01
C VAL A 7 -12.76 -10.15 -17.46
N LEU A 8 -13.29 -9.92 -16.25
CA LEU A 8 -13.02 -8.71 -15.48
C LEU A 8 -11.93 -9.04 -14.45
N ILE A 9 -10.87 -8.23 -14.44
CA ILE A 9 -9.80 -8.30 -13.43
C ILE A 9 -10.06 -7.21 -12.41
N LEU A 10 -10.53 -7.61 -11.22
CA LEU A 10 -10.60 -6.72 -10.06
C LEU A 10 -9.28 -6.80 -9.31
N SER A 11 -8.63 -5.65 -9.09
CA SER A 11 -7.38 -5.56 -8.33
C SER A 11 -7.68 -5.03 -6.94
N GLU A 12 -7.75 -5.94 -5.97
CA GLU A 12 -7.87 -5.58 -4.55
C GLU A 12 -6.49 -5.55 -3.88
N LYS A 13 -6.33 -4.76 -2.81
CA LYS A 13 -5.10 -4.79 -2.00
C LYS A 13 -5.07 -6.09 -1.20
N GLY A 14 -4.09 -6.93 -1.46
CA GLY A 14 -3.78 -8.12 -0.67
C GLY A 14 -3.02 -7.78 0.62
N PRO A 15 -2.70 -8.81 1.44
CA PRO A 15 -1.94 -8.62 2.68
C PRO A 15 -0.58 -7.97 2.42
N SER A 16 -0.07 -7.18 3.36
CA SER A 16 1.26 -6.59 3.25
C SER A 16 2.31 -7.49 3.92
N LYS A 17 3.53 -7.53 3.37
CA LYS A 17 4.70 -8.11 4.04
C LYS A 17 5.59 -7.00 4.59
N TYR A 18 6.08 -7.16 5.82
CA TYR A 18 7.00 -6.22 6.46
C TYR A 18 8.42 -6.78 6.46
N ILE A 19 9.39 -5.95 6.04
CA ILE A 19 10.79 -6.34 5.86
C ILE A 19 11.67 -5.39 6.66
N LEU A 20 12.31 -5.92 7.71
CA LEU A 20 13.32 -5.19 8.47
C LEU A 20 14.62 -5.11 7.66
N VAL A 21 15.10 -3.88 7.42
CA VAL A 21 16.38 -3.62 6.77
C VAL A 21 17.38 -3.12 7.81
N LYS A 22 18.45 -3.89 8.02
CA LYS A 22 19.50 -3.62 9.02
C LYS A 22 20.69 -2.84 8.46
N THR A 23 20.41 -1.84 7.64
CA THR A 23 21.43 -0.91 7.12
C THR A 23 21.02 0.48 7.60
N PRO A 24 21.81 1.16 8.45
CA PRO A 24 21.45 2.48 8.95
C PRO A 24 21.34 3.49 7.80
N MET A 25 20.24 4.21 7.73
CA MET A 25 19.98 5.26 6.74
C MET A 25 19.15 6.38 7.36
N THR A 26 19.25 7.58 6.81
CA THR A 26 18.29 8.66 7.10
C THR A 26 16.88 8.23 6.67
N TRP A 27 15.85 8.90 7.18
CA TRP A 27 14.47 8.56 6.81
C TRP A 27 14.22 8.67 5.29
N TYR A 28 14.79 9.69 4.65
CA TYR A 28 14.62 9.93 3.21
C TYR A 28 15.32 8.88 2.35
N GLU A 29 16.53 8.48 2.73
CA GLU A 29 17.27 7.38 2.09
C GLU A 29 16.54 6.05 2.28
N ALA A 30 16.05 5.77 3.49
CA ALA A 30 15.28 4.58 3.81
C ALA A 30 14.01 4.47 2.94
N ARG A 31 13.27 5.58 2.78
CA ARG A 31 12.11 5.66 1.87
C ARG A 31 12.51 5.35 0.44
N THR A 32 13.59 5.94 -0.03
CA THR A 32 14.12 5.73 -1.39
C THR A 32 14.51 4.26 -1.60
N TYR A 33 15.19 3.67 -0.62
CA TYR A 33 15.53 2.25 -0.61
C TYR A 33 14.28 1.38 -0.70
N CYS A 34 13.28 1.61 0.15
CA CYS A 34 12.07 0.80 0.16
C CYS A 34 11.30 0.89 -1.16
N ARG A 35 11.21 2.07 -1.77
CA ARG A 35 10.57 2.24 -3.09
C ARG A 35 11.34 1.57 -4.22
N SER A 36 12.67 1.49 -4.12
CA SER A 36 13.50 0.83 -5.14
C SER A 36 13.41 -0.70 -5.12
N ARG A 37 13.05 -1.31 -3.99
CA ARG A 37 13.11 -2.77 -3.77
C ARG A 37 11.78 -3.41 -3.37
N TYR A 38 10.86 -2.62 -2.82
CA TYR A 38 9.58 -3.04 -2.27
C TYR A 38 8.49 -2.04 -2.71
N THR A 39 7.56 -1.68 -1.82
CA THR A 39 6.52 -0.68 -2.12
C THR A 39 6.89 0.68 -1.54
N ASP A 40 7.05 0.81 -0.22
CA ASP A 40 7.44 2.04 0.46
C ASP A 40 7.95 1.70 1.88
N LEU A 41 8.34 2.69 2.68
CA LEU A 41 8.39 2.54 4.14
C LEU A 41 7.03 2.08 4.66
N VAL A 42 7.05 1.35 5.77
CA VAL A 42 5.84 0.75 6.31
C VAL A 42 4.81 1.78 6.76
N THR A 43 3.56 1.53 6.41
CA THR A 43 2.38 2.24 6.88
C THR A 43 1.70 1.41 7.96
N VAL A 44 1.19 2.05 9.01
CA VAL A 44 0.46 1.36 10.09
C VAL A 44 -0.97 1.86 10.16
N ARG A 45 -1.93 1.01 9.82
CA ARG A 45 -3.36 1.38 9.68
C ARG A 45 -4.20 1.01 10.89
N ASN A 46 -3.73 0.09 11.72
CA ASN A 46 -4.42 -0.39 12.91
C ASN A 46 -3.45 -1.11 13.87
N GLN A 47 -3.96 -1.47 15.05
CA GLN A 47 -3.19 -2.18 16.08
C GLN A 47 -2.64 -3.52 15.59
N SER A 48 -3.40 -4.29 14.81
CA SER A 48 -2.95 -5.59 14.31
C SER A 48 -1.74 -5.45 13.37
N GLU A 49 -1.73 -4.47 12.47
CA GLU A 49 -0.56 -4.15 11.66
C GLU A 49 0.62 -3.72 12.55
N ASN A 50 0.38 -2.89 13.58
CA ASN A 50 1.42 -2.48 14.53
C ASN A 50 2.08 -3.67 15.22
N ASP A 51 1.29 -4.62 15.70
CA ASP A 51 1.78 -5.82 16.39
C ASP A 51 2.56 -6.74 15.45
N GLN A 52 2.11 -6.89 14.20
CA GLN A 52 2.85 -7.62 13.17
C GLN A 52 4.20 -6.99 12.86
N ILE A 53 4.24 -5.66 12.73
CA ILE A 53 5.48 -4.90 12.52
C ILE A 53 6.41 -5.05 13.73
N PHE A 54 5.87 -4.93 14.94
CA PHE A 54 6.62 -5.12 16.18
C PHE A 54 7.25 -6.52 16.27
N SER A 55 6.54 -7.55 15.83
CA SER A 55 7.03 -8.95 15.87
C SER A 55 8.27 -9.21 15.00
N VAL A 56 8.50 -8.39 13.95
CA VAL A 56 9.69 -8.53 13.08
C VAL A 56 10.85 -7.62 13.51
N MET A 57 10.63 -6.77 14.50
CA MET A 57 11.65 -5.82 14.97
C MET A 57 12.69 -6.50 15.85
N THR A 58 13.93 -6.02 15.73
CA THR A 58 15.04 -6.40 16.62
C THR A 58 15.82 -5.20 17.15
N THR A 59 15.49 -4.00 16.69
CA THR A 59 16.03 -2.71 17.15
C THR A 59 15.05 -1.61 16.75
N ILE A 60 15.28 -0.38 17.22
CA ILE A 60 14.48 0.79 16.89
C ILE A 60 14.55 1.05 15.38
N THR A 61 13.39 1.27 14.76
CA THR A 61 13.29 1.33 13.29
C THR A 61 12.35 2.43 12.81
N TRP A 62 12.73 3.09 11.71
CA TRP A 62 11.86 4.03 11.00
C TRP A 62 10.59 3.38 10.44
N LEU A 63 9.51 4.16 10.48
CA LEU A 63 8.23 3.94 9.80
C LEU A 63 8.02 4.99 8.70
N GLY A 64 6.99 4.84 7.89
CA GLY A 64 6.67 5.78 6.82
C GLY A 64 5.99 7.08 7.26
N LEU A 65 5.70 7.29 8.55
CA LEU A 65 5.05 8.51 9.03
C LEU A 65 6.09 9.62 9.26
N HIS A 66 5.78 10.82 8.77
CA HIS A 66 6.62 12.01 8.89
C HIS A 66 5.77 13.28 9.04
N ARG A 67 6.40 14.40 9.45
CA ARG A 67 5.67 15.60 9.84
C ARG A 67 5.63 16.67 8.73
N LYS A 68 4.42 16.97 8.24
CA LYS A 68 3.96 18.36 8.02
C LYS A 68 2.89 18.73 9.04
N ILE A 69 1.97 17.79 9.32
CA ILE A 69 1.01 17.79 10.45
C ILE A 69 0.69 16.35 10.89
N TRP A 70 1.58 15.39 10.63
CA TRP A 70 1.34 13.95 10.83
C TRP A 70 0.11 13.39 10.08
N ALA A 71 -0.31 14.05 9.00
CA ALA A 71 -1.55 13.70 8.29
C ALA A 71 -1.41 12.57 7.28
N TYR A 72 -0.21 12.32 6.76
CA TYR A 72 0.00 11.34 5.68
C TYR A 72 1.23 10.50 5.92
N TRP A 73 1.12 9.24 5.51
CA TRP A 73 2.24 8.32 5.40
C TRP A 73 3.02 8.57 4.10
N SER A 74 4.24 8.03 4.01
CA SER A 74 5.10 8.15 2.84
C SER A 74 4.48 7.56 1.57
N ASP A 75 3.59 6.57 1.72
CA ASP A 75 2.78 5.94 0.67
C ASP A 75 1.53 6.76 0.26
N GLN A 76 1.40 7.99 0.78
CA GLN A 76 0.31 8.95 0.54
C GLN A 76 -1.04 8.54 1.14
N THR A 77 -1.10 7.47 1.94
CA THR A 77 -2.34 7.14 2.67
C THR A 77 -2.55 8.10 3.84
N PRO A 78 -3.81 8.46 4.14
CA PRO A 78 -4.11 9.31 5.29
C PRO A 78 -3.77 8.58 6.59
N ASN A 79 -3.28 9.33 7.57
CA ASN A 79 -3.02 8.81 8.89
C ASN A 79 -4.31 8.74 9.71
N THR A 80 -4.84 7.53 9.90
CA THR A 80 -6.07 7.27 10.67
C THR A 80 -5.84 6.52 11.96
N PHE A 81 -4.59 6.13 12.26
CA PHE A 81 -4.24 5.35 13.43
C PHE A 81 -2.91 5.84 14.00
N THR A 82 -2.82 5.96 15.32
CA THR A 82 -1.57 6.31 15.98
C THR A 82 -1.33 5.45 17.19
N ASN A 83 -0.09 5.02 17.40
CA ASN A 83 0.32 4.31 18.60
C ASN A 83 1.45 5.06 19.32
N TRP A 84 1.29 6.37 19.53
CA TRP A 84 2.31 7.23 20.15
C TRP A 84 2.64 6.77 21.57
N ASN A 85 3.94 6.69 21.87
CA ASN A 85 4.41 6.50 23.23
C ASN A 85 4.10 7.74 24.09
N ARG A 86 4.12 7.58 25.41
CA ARG A 86 3.88 8.67 26.35
C ARG A 86 4.82 9.84 26.05
N ASN A 87 4.26 11.05 26.04
CA ASN A 87 4.94 12.31 25.72
C ASN A 87 5.42 12.46 24.26
N HIS A 88 4.91 11.65 23.33
CA HIS A 88 5.13 11.83 21.89
C HIS A 88 3.82 12.18 21.17
N PRO A 89 3.90 12.88 20.01
CA PRO A 89 5.11 13.43 19.40
C PRO A 89 5.68 14.62 20.20
N GLN A 90 7.00 14.69 20.30
CA GLN A 90 7.72 15.82 20.89
C GLN A 90 7.98 16.91 19.85
N ASN A 91 8.10 18.15 20.31
CA ASN A 91 8.46 19.24 19.43
C ASN A 91 9.96 19.19 19.10
N THR A 92 10.31 18.99 17.82
CA THR A 92 11.69 19.04 17.32
C THR A 92 12.12 20.43 16.84
N GLY A 93 11.34 21.47 17.17
CA GLY A 93 11.55 22.83 16.67
C GLY A 93 11.29 22.89 15.16
N ASP A 94 12.18 23.57 14.44
CA ASP A 94 12.07 23.77 12.99
C ASP A 94 12.57 22.57 12.16
N LYS A 95 13.12 21.53 12.83
CA LYS A 95 13.61 20.33 12.14
C LYS A 95 12.45 19.40 11.77
N GLU A 96 12.53 18.86 10.56
CA GLU A 96 11.66 17.79 10.07
C GLU A 96 11.69 16.59 11.03
N SER A 97 10.51 16.03 11.27
CA SER A 97 10.26 15.05 12.32
C SER A 97 9.69 13.77 11.72
N CYS A 98 10.32 12.63 12.00
CA CYS A 98 10.00 11.33 11.42
C CYS A 98 9.74 10.28 12.50
N VAL A 99 8.94 9.27 12.21
CA VAL A 99 8.46 8.30 13.21
C VAL A 99 9.28 7.02 13.22
N MET A 100 9.61 6.55 14.41
CA MET A 100 10.22 5.25 14.68
C MET A 100 9.42 4.47 15.74
N VAL A 101 9.57 3.16 15.78
CA VAL A 101 8.96 2.31 16.81
C VAL A 101 9.99 1.94 17.88
N ASP A 102 9.61 2.06 19.15
CA ASP A 102 10.41 1.59 20.28
C ASP A 102 10.30 0.07 20.44
N THR A 103 11.43 -0.63 20.49
CA THR A 103 11.47 -2.09 20.60
C THR A 103 11.01 -2.67 21.92
N LYS A 104 10.89 -1.87 22.98
CA LYS A 104 10.43 -2.36 24.29
C LYS A 104 8.92 -2.30 24.40
N THR A 105 8.29 -1.29 23.80
CA THR A 105 6.86 -1.05 23.97
C THR A 105 6.02 -1.29 22.71
N GLY A 106 6.65 -1.33 21.53
CA GLY A 106 5.93 -1.34 20.25
C GLY A 106 5.21 -0.03 19.94
N MET A 107 5.44 1.01 20.76
CA MET A 107 4.86 2.35 20.61
C MET A 107 5.81 3.29 19.88
N TRP A 108 5.25 4.35 19.32
CA TRP A 108 5.94 5.23 18.39
C TRP A 108 6.59 6.41 19.09
N ARG A 109 7.76 6.80 18.61
CA ARG A 109 8.42 8.05 18.94
C ARG A 109 8.74 8.80 17.66
N ASN A 110 8.89 10.11 17.75
CA ASN A 110 9.42 10.92 16.68
C ASN A 110 10.86 11.35 16.98
N ASP A 111 11.64 11.53 15.94
CA ASP A 111 13.01 12.05 15.99
C ASP A 111 13.33 12.83 14.71
N ILE A 112 14.49 13.48 14.65
CA ILE A 112 14.99 14.24 13.51
C ILE A 112 15.21 13.29 12.33
N CYS A 113 14.62 13.58 11.16
CA CYS A 113 14.65 12.68 10.00
C CYS A 113 16.07 12.34 9.47
N ASP A 114 17.07 13.17 9.75
CA ASP A 114 18.44 13.05 9.26
C ASP A 114 19.33 12.10 10.08
N ILE A 115 18.82 11.51 11.17
CA ILE A 115 19.58 10.51 11.91
C ILE A 115 19.52 9.16 11.20
N ASN A 116 20.62 8.40 11.27
CA ASN A 116 20.69 7.07 10.68
C ASN A 116 20.03 6.03 11.61
N ASN A 117 19.02 5.32 11.10
CA ASN A 117 18.42 4.16 11.77
C ASN A 117 18.15 3.02 10.80
N TYR A 118 17.87 1.84 11.36
CA TYR A 118 17.25 0.77 10.59
C TYR A 118 15.80 1.13 10.28
N PHE A 119 15.19 0.41 9.37
CA PHE A 119 13.88 0.77 8.86
C PHE A 119 13.11 -0.45 8.38
N ILE A 120 11.79 -0.30 8.31
CA ILE A 120 10.90 -1.36 7.85
C ILE A 120 10.27 -0.93 6.53
N CYS A 121 10.49 -1.74 5.50
CA CYS A 121 9.77 -1.61 4.24
C CYS A 121 8.47 -2.42 4.29
N GLN A 122 7.43 -1.91 3.65
CA GLN A 122 6.25 -2.71 3.29
C GLN A 122 6.34 -3.15 1.83
N LYS A 123 5.88 -4.38 1.58
CA LYS A 123 5.57 -4.88 0.24
C LYS A 123 4.09 -5.20 0.19
N VAL A 124 3.34 -4.42 -0.60
CA VAL A 124 1.90 -4.60 -0.81
C VAL A 124 1.72 -5.56 -1.98
N TYR A 125 0.94 -6.63 -1.78
CA TYR A 125 0.54 -7.52 -2.87
C TYR A 125 -0.79 -7.05 -3.46
N SER A 126 -0.97 -7.18 -4.77
CA SER A 126 -2.28 -7.08 -5.41
C SER A 126 -2.92 -8.46 -5.43
N HIS A 127 -4.15 -8.57 -4.92
CA HIS A 127 -4.98 -9.74 -5.14
C HIS A 127 -5.77 -9.50 -6.43
N HIS A 128 -5.39 -10.21 -7.49
CA HIS A 128 -6.13 -10.18 -8.75
C HIS A 128 -7.23 -11.22 -8.69
N GLN A 129 -8.47 -10.78 -8.48
CA GLN A 129 -9.61 -11.66 -8.67
C GLN A 129 -10.03 -11.60 -10.14
N GLN A 130 -9.93 -12.76 -10.81
CA GLN A 130 -10.48 -12.93 -12.16
C GLN A 130 -11.92 -13.40 -12.03
N GLN A 131 -12.87 -12.52 -12.35
CA GLN A 131 -14.26 -12.91 -12.50
C GLN A 131 -14.53 -13.16 -13.98
N THR A 132 -14.95 -14.38 -14.31
CA THR A 132 -15.35 -14.74 -15.66
C THR A 132 -16.88 -14.67 -15.77
N PHE A 133 -17.38 -13.70 -16.52
CA PHE A 133 -18.80 -13.57 -16.80
C PHE A 133 -19.14 -14.34 -18.07
N LYS A 134 -20.03 -15.34 -17.92
CA LYS A 134 -20.64 -16.06 -19.04
C LYS A 134 -21.93 -15.35 -19.41
N LEU A 135 -21.86 -14.49 -20.43
CA LEU A 135 -23.05 -13.85 -20.96
C LEU A 135 -23.69 -14.76 -22.02
N LYS A 136 -24.92 -15.20 -21.75
CA LYS A 136 -25.74 -15.94 -22.71
C LYS A 136 -26.65 -14.95 -23.41
N PHE A 137 -26.41 -14.74 -24.70
CA PHE A 137 -27.30 -13.93 -25.53
C PHE A 137 -28.25 -14.85 -26.29
N GLN A 138 -29.55 -14.63 -26.06
CA GLN A 138 -30.60 -15.21 -26.88
C GLN A 138 -30.94 -14.23 -28.00
N SER A 139 -30.18 -14.32 -29.09
CA SER A 139 -30.55 -13.71 -30.36
C SER A 139 -31.37 -14.71 -31.16
N LYS A 140 -32.52 -14.28 -31.66
CA LYS A 140 -33.25 -14.98 -32.76
C LYS A 140 -32.62 -14.68 -34.13
N ALA A 141 -31.76 -13.67 -34.18
CA ALA A 141 -31.09 -13.21 -35.37
C ALA A 141 -29.91 -14.14 -35.70
N ASP A 142 -29.83 -14.56 -36.97
CA ASP A 142 -28.70 -15.31 -37.48
C ASP A 142 -27.51 -14.36 -37.69
N LEU A 143 -26.47 -14.53 -36.88
CA LEU A 143 -25.26 -13.69 -36.95
C LEU A 143 -24.41 -13.98 -38.21
N LYS A 144 -24.83 -14.94 -39.04
CA LYS A 144 -24.29 -15.18 -40.38
C LYS A 144 -25.13 -14.52 -41.48
N ASP A 145 -26.28 -13.94 -41.14
CA ASP A 145 -27.09 -13.15 -42.07
C ASP A 145 -26.30 -11.90 -42.49
N PRO A 146 -26.02 -11.71 -43.79
CA PRO A 146 -25.29 -10.56 -44.29
C PRO A 146 -25.90 -9.21 -43.90
N ALA A 147 -27.22 -9.12 -43.79
CA ALA A 147 -27.91 -7.88 -43.38
C ALA A 147 -27.61 -7.53 -41.91
N ILE A 148 -27.49 -8.56 -41.06
CA ILE A 148 -27.15 -8.40 -39.64
C ILE A 148 -25.67 -8.07 -39.49
N GLN A 149 -24.79 -8.65 -40.31
CA GLN A 149 -23.37 -8.28 -40.34
C GLN A 149 -23.19 -6.81 -40.74
N GLN A 150 -23.95 -6.32 -41.73
CA GLN A 150 -23.90 -4.93 -42.15
C GLN A 150 -24.39 -3.96 -41.05
N GLN A 151 -25.51 -4.27 -40.39
CA GLN A 151 -26.00 -3.49 -39.25
C GLN A 151 -25.02 -3.47 -38.07
N LEU A 152 -24.32 -4.57 -37.80
CA LEU A 152 -23.30 -4.63 -36.75
C LEU A 152 -22.06 -3.80 -37.11
N LEU A 153 -21.67 -3.73 -38.38
CA LEU A 153 -20.56 -2.89 -38.83
C LEU A 153 -20.86 -1.39 -38.65
N GLU A 154 -22.11 -0.97 -38.83
CA GLU A 154 -22.56 0.41 -38.62
C GLU A 154 -22.61 0.82 -37.13
N GLN A 155 -22.72 -0.13 -36.20
CA GLN A 155 -22.73 0.13 -34.75
C GLN A 155 -21.34 0.15 -34.08
N VAL A 156 -20.29 -0.21 -34.82
CA VAL A 156 -18.90 -0.30 -34.31
C VAL A 156 -18.00 0.81 -34.87
N GLN A 157 -18.55 1.70 -35.71
CA GLN A 157 -17.97 3.01 -36.04
C GLN A 157 -18.50 4.09 -35.10
#